data_AF-A0A921F3R6-F1
#
_entry.id   AF-A0A921F3R6-F1
#
_cell.length_a   1.000
_cell.length_b   1.000
_cell.length_c   1.000
_cell.angle_alpha   90.00
_cell.angle_beta   90.00
_cell.angle_gamma   90.00
#
_symmetry.space_group_name_H-M   'P 1'
#
loop_
_entity.id
_entity.type
_entity.pdbx_description
1 polymer ?
#
loop_
_entity_poly.entity_id
_entity_poly.type
_entity_poly.pdbx_seq_one_letter_code
_entity_poly.pdbx_strand_id
1 'polypeptide(L)'
;MTHIDSARPLADPEKAPEPTATTPQAQHTTDGAGAALRALARRVHFYAGLFIGPFLLIAAVSGFFYALSPSIEKVVYHDLTTASSSEHNVGLDTQVATARQVFPGLELNSVIPGTGGQNTRILFDDPSLESESYTRVAFVDPAMGNVDGESIQYGSGQALPLRTWLSEMHRRLHLGEPGRLYSELAASWLAPITLFGLYIWWDQRRQSRASVFRRSSVDRTARRGTRSEVRAKHAVLGAWAAIGFLGLSATGLTWSTYAGANISDLRAAMSWTTPTMDASAGDGEHAAHGGGAAHGGHTGHMATGEADHREATIDDIHAGAVSAGLADPIQLAPPAGPGEAWTATETRRSYAYGPSSAALDPRTGDVVERLDFADYPLAAKLSDWGIRAHMGFLFGLANQLLLAAVAGALVLIVIRGYAMWWKRRPTREGALPAMPRPGALLRLAKARPVMTTVAAIGVAGLCVAFPLLGISLAAFVLLDVAIALVRKARREARV
;
A
#
# COMPACT_ATOMS: atom_id res chain seq x y z
N MET A 1 -74.50 -78.66 -29.50
CA MET A 1 -75.43 -77.51 -29.49
C MET A 1 -74.93 -76.53 -28.44
N THR A 2 -73.88 -75.74 -28.67
CA THR A 2 -73.84 -74.38 -29.30
C THR A 2 -74.84 -73.38 -28.76
N HIS A 3 -74.34 -72.32 -28.09
CA HIS A 3 -74.62 -70.87 -28.24
C HIS A 3 -73.99 -70.14 -27.02
N ILE A 4 -72.90 -69.36 -27.13
CA ILE A 4 -72.70 -68.02 -27.71
C ILE A 4 -73.43 -66.89 -26.95
N ASP A 5 -72.66 -66.26 -26.05
CA ASP A 5 -72.20 -64.84 -26.06
C ASP A 5 -73.09 -63.65 -25.62
N SER A 6 -72.44 -62.83 -24.78
CA SER A 6 -72.50 -61.37 -24.54
C SER A 6 -73.83 -60.61 -24.36
N ALA A 7 -73.97 -59.91 -23.22
CA ALA A 7 -73.96 -58.43 -23.16
C ALA A 7 -74.25 -57.88 -21.74
N ARG A 8 -73.52 -56.81 -21.40
CA ARG A 8 -73.60 -55.93 -20.21
C ARG A 8 -74.81 -54.98 -20.30
N PRO A 9 -75.43 -54.55 -19.17
CA PRO A 9 -76.21 -53.31 -19.13
C PRO A 9 -75.47 -52.14 -18.45
N LEU A 10 -75.87 -50.94 -18.86
CA LEU A 10 -75.33 -49.61 -18.64
C LEU A 10 -75.52 -49.08 -17.20
N ALA A 11 -74.59 -48.23 -16.75
CA ALA A 11 -74.75 -47.35 -15.58
C ALA A 11 -74.40 -45.90 -15.98
N ASP A 12 -75.15 -44.98 -15.38
CA ASP A 12 -75.30 -43.54 -15.65
C ASP A 12 -74.04 -42.67 -15.55
N PRO A 13 -74.05 -41.44 -16.14
CA PRO A 13 -72.88 -40.58 -16.22
C PRO A 13 -72.68 -39.79 -14.92
N GLU A 14 -71.75 -40.25 -14.08
CA GLU A 14 -71.33 -39.53 -12.89
C GLU A 14 -70.23 -38.50 -13.24
N LYS A 15 -70.58 -37.22 -13.05
CA LYS A 15 -69.72 -36.05 -12.76
C LYS A 15 -68.20 -36.24 -12.96
N ALA A 16 -67.66 -35.62 -14.02
CA ALA A 16 -66.22 -35.44 -14.17
C ALA A 16 -65.63 -34.64 -12.97
N PRO A 17 -64.48 -35.04 -12.41
CA PRO A 17 -63.80 -34.25 -11.38
C PRO A 17 -63.24 -32.97 -12.00
N GLU A 18 -63.53 -31.83 -11.38
CA GLU A 18 -62.91 -30.54 -11.73
C GLU A 18 -61.36 -30.67 -11.68
N PRO A 19 -60.64 -30.14 -12.68
CA PRO A 19 -59.19 -30.09 -12.61
C PRO A 19 -58.82 -29.14 -11.47
N THR A 20 -58.32 -29.72 -10.37
CA THR A 20 -57.70 -28.97 -9.28
C THR A 20 -56.58 -28.11 -9.89
N ALA A 21 -56.85 -26.82 -10.10
CA ALA A 21 -55.87 -25.87 -10.59
C ALA A 21 -54.74 -25.84 -9.55
N THR A 22 -53.64 -26.51 -9.87
CA THR A 22 -52.43 -26.44 -9.07
C THR A 22 -51.91 -25.02 -9.24
N THR A 23 -52.27 -24.12 -8.33
CA THR A 23 -51.65 -22.79 -8.24
C THR A 23 -50.14 -23.01 -8.28
N PRO A 24 -49.41 -22.48 -9.28
CA PRO A 24 -47.96 -22.66 -9.31
C PRO A 24 -47.41 -22.02 -8.03
N GLN A 25 -46.98 -22.86 -7.09
CA GLN A 25 -46.27 -22.39 -5.92
C GLN A 25 -45.06 -21.62 -6.43
N ALA A 26 -45.08 -20.30 -6.22
CA ALA A 26 -43.96 -19.43 -6.49
C ALA A 26 -42.79 -19.94 -5.63
N GLN A 27 -41.88 -20.70 -6.25
CA GLN A 27 -40.60 -21.05 -5.64
C GLN A 27 -39.88 -19.74 -5.33
N HIS A 28 -39.92 -19.32 -4.07
CA HIS A 28 -39.32 -18.09 -3.59
C HIS A 28 -37.78 -18.13 -3.77
N THR A 29 -37.32 -17.63 -4.92
CA THR A 29 -36.24 -16.64 -5.18
C THR A 29 -34.83 -16.74 -4.55
N THR A 30 -34.51 -17.70 -3.69
CA THR A 30 -33.16 -17.81 -3.07
C THR A 30 -32.08 -18.15 -4.10
N ASP A 31 -32.38 -19.01 -5.07
CA ASP A 31 -31.46 -19.35 -6.17
C ASP A 31 -31.19 -18.17 -7.14
N GLY A 32 -32.17 -17.27 -7.27
CA GLY A 32 -32.09 -16.09 -8.14
C GLY A 32 -31.07 -15.06 -7.66
N ALA A 33 -31.04 -14.79 -6.35
CA ALA A 33 -30.12 -13.82 -5.75
C ALA A 33 -28.67 -14.30 -5.81
N GLY A 34 -28.41 -15.56 -5.46
CA GLY A 34 -27.08 -16.16 -5.58
C GLY A 34 -26.57 -16.17 -7.03
N ALA A 35 -27.44 -16.49 -7.99
CA ALA A 35 -27.09 -16.42 -9.41
C ALA A 35 -26.81 -14.99 -9.90
N ALA A 36 -27.53 -13.99 -9.38
CA ALA A 36 -27.29 -12.58 -9.69
C ALA A 36 -25.97 -12.08 -9.13
N LEU A 37 -25.63 -12.40 -7.87
CA LEU A 37 -24.35 -12.04 -7.26
C LEU A 37 -23.16 -12.67 -8.01
N ARG A 38 -23.25 -13.96 -8.37
CA ARG A 38 -22.25 -14.63 -9.23
C ARG A 38 -22.10 -13.99 -10.60
N ALA A 39 -23.19 -13.50 -11.19
CA ALA A 39 -23.15 -12.80 -12.47
C ALA A 39 -22.47 -11.43 -12.31
N LEU A 40 -22.79 -10.70 -11.25
CA LEU A 40 -22.19 -9.40 -10.93
C LEU A 40 -20.69 -9.53 -10.68
N ALA A 41 -20.26 -10.43 -9.79
CA ALA A 41 -18.85 -10.62 -9.47
C ALA A 41 -18.01 -10.94 -10.71
N ARG A 42 -18.49 -11.89 -11.56
CA ARG A 42 -17.82 -12.22 -12.83
C ARG A 42 -17.78 -11.04 -13.79
N ARG A 43 -18.80 -10.19 -13.78
CA ARG A 43 -18.89 -9.01 -14.64
C ARG A 43 -17.92 -7.94 -14.19
N VAL A 44 -17.94 -7.57 -12.91
CA VAL A 44 -17.02 -6.58 -12.34
C VAL A 44 -15.57 -7.05 -12.51
N HIS A 45 -15.23 -8.26 -12.10
CA HIS A 45 -13.87 -8.79 -12.24
C HIS A 45 -13.40 -8.83 -13.71
N PHE A 46 -14.28 -9.17 -14.66
CA PHE A 46 -13.94 -9.20 -16.08
C PHE A 46 -13.70 -7.80 -16.65
N TYR A 47 -14.59 -6.84 -16.42
CA TYR A 47 -14.46 -5.50 -16.99
C TYR A 47 -13.41 -4.68 -16.25
N ALA A 48 -13.35 -4.73 -14.92
CA ALA A 48 -12.24 -4.13 -14.16
C ALA A 48 -10.91 -4.72 -14.62
N GLY A 49 -10.82 -6.04 -14.83
CA GLY A 49 -9.61 -6.68 -15.35
C GLY A 49 -9.24 -6.27 -16.77
N LEU A 50 -10.20 -5.86 -17.60
CA LEU A 50 -9.96 -5.39 -18.96
C LEU A 50 -9.59 -3.89 -19.04
N PHE A 51 -10.18 -3.06 -18.18
CA PHE A 51 -9.96 -1.61 -18.21
C PHE A 51 -8.84 -1.17 -17.27
N ILE A 52 -8.77 -1.76 -16.08
CA ILE A 52 -7.75 -1.45 -15.06
C ILE A 52 -6.54 -2.38 -15.16
N GLY A 53 -6.66 -3.51 -15.87
CA GLY A 53 -5.56 -4.44 -16.12
C GLY A 53 -4.26 -3.80 -16.64
N PRO A 54 -4.28 -2.89 -17.65
CA PRO A 54 -3.08 -2.22 -18.13
C PRO A 54 -2.45 -1.32 -17.05
N PHE A 55 -3.30 -0.68 -16.24
CA PHE A 55 -2.86 0.19 -15.16
C PHE A 55 -2.08 -0.61 -14.11
N LEU A 56 -2.68 -1.75 -13.70
CA LEU A 56 -2.07 -2.70 -12.77
C LEU A 56 -0.80 -3.35 -13.34
N LEU A 57 -0.73 -3.59 -14.65
CA LEU A 57 0.45 -4.17 -15.29
C LEU A 57 1.67 -3.26 -15.15
N ILE A 58 1.54 -1.98 -15.52
CA ILE A 58 2.62 -1.00 -15.42
C ILE A 58 2.96 -0.74 -13.95
N ALA A 59 1.97 -0.64 -13.07
CA ALA A 59 2.21 -0.49 -11.63
C ALA A 59 2.98 -1.70 -11.06
N ALA A 60 2.64 -2.92 -11.49
CA ALA A 60 3.34 -4.12 -11.06
C ALA A 60 4.78 -4.21 -11.61
N VAL A 61 5.01 -3.82 -12.87
CA VAL A 61 6.36 -3.83 -13.46
C VAL A 61 7.24 -2.78 -12.80
N SER A 62 6.77 -1.54 -12.65
CA SER A 62 7.50 -0.49 -11.95
C SER A 62 7.76 -0.86 -10.49
N GLY A 63 6.75 -1.39 -9.79
CA GLY A 63 6.86 -1.84 -8.40
C GLY A 63 7.82 -3.02 -8.22
N PHE A 64 7.93 -3.91 -9.20
CA PHE A 64 8.91 -5.01 -9.20
C PHE A 64 10.34 -4.48 -9.13
N PHE A 65 10.69 -3.55 -10.03
CA PHE A 65 12.04 -2.96 -10.04
C PHE A 65 12.27 -2.06 -8.82
N TYR A 66 11.25 -1.32 -8.39
CA TYR A 66 11.35 -0.49 -7.20
C TYR A 66 11.57 -1.31 -5.93
N ALA A 67 10.89 -2.45 -5.76
CA ALA A 67 11.08 -3.33 -4.60
C ALA A 67 12.51 -3.87 -4.49
N LEU A 68 13.19 -4.11 -5.62
CA LEU A 68 14.58 -4.59 -5.67
C LEU A 68 15.61 -3.45 -5.59
N SER A 69 15.17 -2.20 -5.75
CA SER A 69 16.05 -1.06 -5.83
C SER A 69 16.97 -0.86 -4.63
N PRO A 70 16.59 -1.15 -3.36
CA PRO A 70 17.52 -0.96 -2.25
C PRO A 70 18.74 -1.90 -2.33
N SER A 71 18.57 -3.12 -2.85
CA SER A 71 19.69 -4.04 -3.07
C SER A 71 20.51 -3.69 -4.31
N ILE A 72 19.87 -3.23 -5.39
CA ILE A 72 20.57 -2.80 -6.60
C ILE A 72 21.40 -1.54 -6.32
N GLU A 73 20.84 -0.59 -5.58
CA GLU A 73 21.47 0.69 -5.22
C GLU A 73 22.80 0.49 -4.49
N LYS A 74 22.87 -0.49 -3.57
CA LYS A 74 24.12 -0.83 -2.85
C LYS A 74 25.25 -1.27 -3.78
N VAL A 75 24.92 -1.88 -4.92
CA VAL A 75 25.91 -2.30 -5.91
C VAL A 75 26.27 -1.13 -6.82
N VAL A 76 25.27 -0.38 -7.28
CA VAL A 76 25.45 0.73 -8.22
C VAL A 76 26.23 1.89 -7.60
N TYR A 77 26.01 2.18 -6.31
CA TYR A 77 26.67 3.28 -5.60
C TYR A 77 27.63 2.78 -4.53
N HIS A 78 28.18 1.58 -4.71
CA HIS A 78 29.14 0.99 -3.79
C HIS A 78 30.28 1.96 -3.46
N ASP A 79 30.84 2.60 -4.48
CA ASP A 79 31.96 3.54 -4.35
C ASP A 79 31.61 4.81 -3.57
N LEU A 80 30.32 5.19 -3.49
CA LEU A 80 29.88 6.30 -2.65
C LEU A 80 29.60 5.85 -1.22
N THR A 81 29.01 4.67 -1.06
CA THR A 81 28.49 4.22 0.25
C THR A 81 29.51 3.47 1.10
N THR A 82 30.57 2.92 0.50
CA THR A 82 31.56 2.08 1.19
C THR A 82 32.82 2.87 1.50
N ALA A 83 33.22 2.85 2.76
CA ALA A 83 34.45 3.49 3.23
C ALA A 83 35.69 2.65 2.92
N SER A 84 36.87 3.29 2.92
CA SER A 84 38.15 2.60 2.76
C SER A 84 38.46 1.63 3.91
N SER A 85 37.92 1.88 5.10
CA SER A 85 38.04 1.00 6.26
C SER A 85 36.84 1.13 7.20
N SER A 86 36.77 0.25 8.21
CA SER A 86 35.75 0.33 9.28
C SER A 86 36.21 1.20 10.47
N GLU A 87 37.36 1.86 10.37
CA GLU A 87 37.88 2.73 11.42
C GLU A 87 37.22 4.10 11.40
N HIS A 88 37.10 4.72 12.58
CA HIS A 88 36.54 6.06 12.78
C HIS A 88 37.61 6.97 13.36
N ASN A 89 38.64 7.26 12.55
CA ASN A 89 39.80 8.03 12.99
C ASN A 89 39.55 9.54 12.93
N VAL A 90 38.52 9.98 12.19
CA VAL A 90 38.18 11.39 11.99
C VAL A 90 36.85 11.69 12.66
N GLY A 91 36.82 12.69 13.57
CA GLY A 91 35.60 13.12 14.26
C GLY A 91 34.55 13.75 13.32
N LEU A 92 33.28 13.66 13.69
CA LEU A 92 32.14 14.09 12.87
C LEU A 92 32.19 15.58 12.53
N ASP A 93 32.63 16.45 13.45
CA ASP A 93 32.82 17.89 13.17
C ASP A 93 33.82 18.14 12.06
N THR A 94 34.92 17.37 12.03
CA THR A 94 35.93 17.48 10.98
C THR A 94 35.36 17.00 9.65
N GLN A 95 34.59 15.90 9.66
CA GLN A 95 33.93 15.40 8.45
C GLN A 95 32.92 16.44 7.91
N VAL A 96 32.12 17.08 8.77
CA VAL A 96 31.20 18.17 8.39
C VAL A 96 31.96 19.36 7.83
N ALA A 97 33.06 19.77 8.46
CA ALA A 97 33.90 20.85 7.98
C ALA A 97 34.47 20.55 6.57
N THR A 98 34.93 19.32 6.32
CA THR A 98 35.35 18.89 4.98
C THR A 98 34.21 18.97 3.98
N ALA A 99 33.02 18.45 4.33
CA ALA A 99 31.87 18.47 3.43
C ALA A 99 31.38 19.90 3.10
N ARG A 100 31.47 20.84 4.06
CA ARG A 100 31.16 22.26 3.83
C ARG A 100 32.08 22.93 2.81
N GLN A 101 33.30 22.44 2.64
CA GLN A 101 34.22 22.96 1.61
C GLN A 101 33.76 22.59 0.19
N VAL A 102 33.08 21.44 0.05
CA VAL A 102 32.52 20.97 -1.23
C VAL A 102 31.23 21.72 -1.57
N PHE A 103 30.39 22.00 -0.57
CA PHE A 103 29.14 22.74 -0.73
C PHE A 103 29.15 24.08 0.01
N PRO A 104 29.96 25.06 -0.43
CA PRO A 104 30.04 26.35 0.25
C PRO A 104 28.70 27.07 0.15
N GLY A 105 28.13 27.44 1.29
CA GLY A 105 26.89 28.23 1.39
C GLY A 105 25.59 27.41 1.45
N LEU A 106 25.67 26.08 1.47
CA LEU A 106 24.50 25.25 1.83
C LEU A 106 24.44 25.04 3.35
N GLU A 107 23.22 25.02 3.89
CA GLU A 107 22.99 24.78 5.32
C GLU A 107 23.02 23.29 5.64
N LEU A 108 23.56 22.94 6.80
CA LEU A 108 23.63 21.56 7.26
C LEU A 108 22.23 21.09 7.64
N ASN A 109 21.71 20.10 6.91
CA ASN A 109 20.41 19.49 7.19
C ASN A 109 20.53 18.38 8.24
N SER A 110 21.47 17.46 8.06
CA SER A 110 21.71 16.37 9.00
C SER A 110 23.00 15.59 8.71
N VAL A 111 23.45 14.81 9.69
CA VAL A 111 24.60 13.92 9.61
C VAL A 111 24.14 12.50 9.93
N ILE A 112 24.54 11.53 9.11
CA ILE A 112 24.33 10.10 9.37
C ILE A 112 25.71 9.46 9.46
N PRO A 113 26.24 9.22 10.67
CA PRO A 113 27.53 8.58 10.87
C PRO A 113 27.61 7.24 10.14
N GLY A 114 28.73 7.02 9.45
CA GLY A 114 29.00 5.75 8.77
C GLY A 114 29.16 4.62 9.78
N THR A 115 28.63 3.43 9.49
CA THR A 115 28.78 2.25 10.37
C THR A 115 29.18 1.02 9.58
N GLY A 116 30.06 0.19 10.14
CA GLY A 116 30.43 -1.11 9.55
C GLY A 116 31.08 -0.97 8.17
N GLY A 117 32.01 -0.02 8.02
CA GLY A 117 32.71 0.25 6.76
C GLY A 117 31.85 1.00 5.73
N GLN A 118 30.88 1.79 6.18
CA GLN A 118 30.12 2.69 5.32
C GLN A 118 30.61 4.13 5.51
N ASN A 119 30.52 4.92 4.44
CA ASN A 119 30.79 6.35 4.50
C ASN A 119 29.75 7.08 5.35
N THR A 120 30.21 8.12 6.04
CA THR A 120 29.32 9.08 6.70
C THR A 120 28.61 9.90 5.63
N ARG A 121 27.30 10.10 5.80
CA ARG A 121 26.52 10.97 4.91
C ARG A 121 26.32 12.30 5.59
N ILE A 122 26.72 13.38 4.92
CA ILE A 122 26.51 14.75 5.38
C ILE A 122 25.55 15.42 4.41
N LEU A 123 24.36 15.72 4.91
CA LEU A 123 23.23 16.18 4.12
C LEU A 123 23.10 17.69 4.28
N PHE A 124 22.86 18.36 3.16
CA PHE A 124 22.68 19.80 3.09
C PHE A 124 21.35 20.14 2.42
N ASP A 125 20.73 21.20 2.93
CA ASP A 125 19.57 21.82 2.29
C ASP A 125 20.02 22.60 1.07
N ASP A 126 19.46 22.24 -0.08
CA ASP A 126 19.80 22.85 -1.36
C ASP A 126 18.53 23.44 -1.99
N PRO A 127 18.34 24.78 -1.93
CA PRO A 127 17.18 25.46 -2.48
C PRO A 127 16.99 25.28 -3.99
N SER A 128 18.00 24.78 -4.72
CA SER A 128 17.91 24.50 -6.16
C SER A 128 17.23 23.17 -6.48
N LEU A 129 17.01 22.30 -5.48
CA LEU A 129 16.35 21.00 -5.65
C LEU A 129 14.83 21.13 -5.72
N GLU A 130 14.16 20.09 -6.23
CA GLU A 130 12.72 20.14 -6.54
C GLU A 130 11.81 20.38 -5.34
N SER A 131 12.24 19.97 -4.14
CA SER A 131 11.52 20.16 -2.87
C SER A 131 12.42 19.84 -1.69
N GLU A 132 11.99 20.23 -0.49
CA GLU A 132 12.62 19.90 0.81
C GLU A 132 12.75 18.38 1.07
N SER A 133 12.05 17.53 0.30
CA SER A 133 12.24 16.08 0.37
C SER A 133 13.55 15.61 -0.27
N TYR A 134 14.29 16.49 -0.95
CA TYR A 134 15.57 16.21 -1.56
C TYR A 134 16.67 16.99 -0.83
N THR A 135 17.77 16.30 -0.53
CA THR A 135 18.96 16.88 0.10
C THR A 135 20.19 16.62 -0.77
N ARG A 136 21.10 17.59 -0.83
CA ARG A 136 22.45 17.37 -1.38
C ARG A 136 23.25 16.55 -0.35
N VAL A 137 24.01 15.56 -0.77
CA VAL A 137 24.78 14.70 0.16
C VAL A 137 26.23 14.59 -0.26
N ALA A 138 27.13 14.81 0.70
CA ALA A 138 28.54 14.43 0.62
C ALA A 138 28.74 13.10 1.35
N PHE A 139 29.48 12.19 0.72
CA PHE A 139 29.92 10.93 1.32
C PHE A 139 31.35 11.11 1.78
N VAL A 140 31.55 11.06 3.10
CA VAL A 140 32.85 11.27 3.73
C VAL A 140 33.35 9.96 4.30
N ASP A 141 34.59 9.61 3.99
CA ASP A 141 35.28 8.47 4.57
C ASP A 141 35.59 8.75 6.06
N PRO A 142 35.05 8.00 7.02
CA PRO A 142 35.26 8.24 8.45
C PRO A 142 36.69 7.90 8.93
N ALA A 143 37.46 7.13 8.16
CA ALA A 143 38.84 6.75 8.48
C ALA A 143 39.86 7.77 7.96
N MET A 144 39.62 8.33 6.76
CA MET A 144 40.55 9.28 6.12
C MET A 144 40.09 10.73 6.18
N GLY A 145 38.80 11.00 6.32
CA GLY A 145 38.20 12.34 6.30
C GLY A 145 38.04 12.95 4.90
N ASN A 146 38.28 12.18 3.84
CA ASN A 146 38.15 12.62 2.44
C ASN A 146 36.69 12.51 1.98
N VAL A 147 36.29 13.36 1.01
CA VAL A 147 35.00 13.22 0.33
C VAL A 147 35.15 12.24 -0.84
N ASP A 148 34.56 11.06 -0.70
CA ASP A 148 34.62 10.01 -1.72
C ASP A 148 33.65 10.26 -2.87
N GLY A 149 32.63 11.10 -2.64
CA GLY A 149 31.79 11.62 -3.70
C GLY A 149 30.55 12.34 -3.21
N GLU A 150 29.73 12.73 -4.18
CA GLU A 150 28.56 13.57 -3.97
C GLU A 150 27.33 12.93 -4.64
N SER A 151 26.15 13.18 -4.07
CA SER A 151 24.91 12.77 -4.69
C SER A 151 23.72 13.62 -4.25
N ILE A 152 22.53 13.18 -4.66
CA ILE A 152 21.25 13.67 -4.16
C ILE A 152 20.55 12.51 -3.48
N GLN A 153 19.99 12.79 -2.30
CA GLN A 153 19.21 11.84 -1.54
C GLN A 153 17.75 12.29 -1.45
N TYR A 154 16.80 11.36 -1.60
CA TYR A 154 15.37 11.62 -1.50
C TYR A 154 14.74 10.90 -0.30
N GLY A 155 14.05 11.68 0.53
CA GLY A 155 13.19 11.26 1.64
C GLY A 155 13.89 10.53 2.77
N SER A 156 13.13 10.22 3.82
CA SER A 156 13.61 9.49 5.01
C SER A 156 14.00 8.03 4.75
N GLY A 157 13.71 7.51 3.55
CA GLY A 157 14.21 6.21 3.08
C GLY A 157 15.64 6.27 2.52
N GLN A 158 16.27 7.45 2.52
CA GLN A 158 17.64 7.67 2.08
C GLN A 158 17.89 7.21 0.63
N ALA A 159 16.95 7.50 -0.28
CA ALA A 159 17.01 7.02 -1.66
C ALA A 159 18.05 7.76 -2.49
N LEU A 160 18.99 7.04 -3.10
CA LEU A 160 19.92 7.59 -4.08
C LEU A 160 19.24 7.69 -5.46
N PRO A 161 19.88 8.30 -6.47
CA PRO A 161 19.19 8.69 -7.71
C PRO A 161 18.47 7.54 -8.43
N LEU A 162 19.03 6.33 -8.48
CA LEU A 162 18.38 5.17 -9.10
C LEU A 162 17.04 4.81 -8.43
N ARG A 163 17.04 4.68 -7.10
CA ARG A 163 15.84 4.32 -6.36
C ARG A 163 14.84 5.45 -6.34
N THR A 164 15.32 6.69 -6.29
CA THR A 164 14.48 7.88 -6.44
C THR A 164 13.76 7.85 -7.78
N TRP A 165 14.48 7.64 -8.87
CA TRP A 165 13.88 7.51 -10.20
C TRP A 165 12.85 6.38 -10.27
N LEU A 166 13.15 5.20 -9.72
CA LEU A 166 12.20 4.09 -9.67
C LEU A 166 10.97 4.37 -8.79
N SER A 167 11.15 5.09 -7.67
CA SER A 167 10.06 5.54 -6.81
C SER A 167 9.12 6.47 -7.58
N GLU A 168 9.70 7.41 -8.32
CA GLU A 168 8.99 8.41 -9.10
C GLU A 168 8.27 7.81 -10.31
N MET A 169 8.87 6.82 -10.95
CA MET A 169 8.22 5.97 -11.95
C MET A 169 7.02 5.22 -11.34
N HIS A 170 7.16 4.58 -10.18
CA HIS A 170 6.09 3.80 -9.58
C HIS A 170 4.93 4.67 -9.05
N ARG A 171 5.26 5.80 -8.41
CA ARG A 171 4.30 6.70 -7.77
C ARG A 171 3.58 7.61 -8.76
N ARG A 172 4.25 8.05 -9.82
CA ARG A 172 3.68 8.99 -10.79
C ARG A 172 4.18 8.88 -12.23
N LEU A 173 4.85 7.80 -12.62
CA LEU A 173 5.32 7.55 -14.00
C LEU A 173 6.17 8.68 -14.61
N HIS A 174 6.76 9.56 -13.79
CA HIS A 174 7.35 10.83 -14.24
C HIS A 174 6.40 11.74 -15.06
N LEU A 175 5.08 11.57 -14.91
CA LEU A 175 4.06 12.38 -15.58
C LEU A 175 3.49 13.49 -14.70
N GLY A 176 4.08 13.73 -13.52
CA GLY A 176 3.55 14.72 -12.57
C GLY A 176 2.19 14.31 -11.99
N GLU A 177 1.26 15.26 -11.89
CA GLU A 177 -0.06 15.03 -11.28
C GLU A 177 -0.92 13.97 -12.02
N PRO A 178 -1.01 13.96 -13.37
CA PRO A 178 -1.68 12.87 -14.10
C PRO A 178 -1.20 11.47 -13.71
N GLY A 179 0.10 11.32 -13.44
CA GLY A 179 0.69 10.06 -13.00
C GLY A 179 0.28 9.65 -11.58
N ARG A 180 0.10 10.62 -10.67
CA ARG A 180 -0.41 10.35 -9.31
C ARG A 180 -1.85 9.84 -9.35
N LEU A 181 -2.69 10.48 -10.17
CA LEU A 181 -4.07 10.03 -10.39
C LEU A 181 -4.12 8.62 -10.99
N TYR A 182 -3.24 8.37 -11.95
CA TYR A 182 -3.07 7.05 -12.54
C TYR A 182 -2.74 5.98 -11.48
N SER A 183 -1.74 6.23 -10.63
CA SER A 183 -1.28 5.25 -9.64
C SER A 183 -2.32 5.02 -8.55
N GLU A 184 -3.02 6.07 -8.10
CA GLU A 184 -4.14 5.94 -7.17
C GLU A 184 -5.31 5.14 -7.77
N LEU A 185 -5.67 5.38 -9.04
CA LEU A 185 -6.68 4.59 -9.72
C LEU A 185 -6.28 3.10 -9.78
N ALA A 186 -5.02 2.81 -10.12
CA ALA A 186 -4.52 1.43 -10.13
C ALA A 186 -4.60 0.78 -8.72
N ALA A 187 -4.06 1.46 -7.70
CA ALA A 187 -3.99 0.97 -6.33
C ALA A 187 -5.38 0.73 -5.72
N SER A 188 -6.34 1.62 -6.01
CA SER A 188 -7.69 1.56 -5.46
C SER A 188 -8.54 0.43 -6.03
N TRP A 189 -8.28 0.00 -7.26
CA TRP A 189 -8.97 -1.14 -7.87
C TRP A 189 -8.38 -2.50 -7.54
N LEU A 190 -7.13 -2.56 -7.06
CA LEU A 190 -6.44 -3.83 -6.78
C LEU A 190 -7.16 -4.67 -5.71
N ALA A 191 -7.61 -4.06 -4.60
CA ALA A 191 -8.38 -4.79 -3.59
C ALA A 191 -9.75 -5.26 -4.13
N PRO A 192 -10.61 -4.40 -4.72
CA PRO A 192 -11.89 -4.82 -5.30
C PRO A 192 -11.75 -5.98 -6.31
N ILE A 193 -10.84 -5.87 -7.29
CA ILE A 193 -10.69 -6.93 -8.30
C ILE A 193 -10.22 -8.25 -7.67
N THR A 194 -9.35 -8.19 -6.66
CA THR A 194 -8.87 -9.34 -5.90
C THR A 194 -10.01 -9.99 -5.11
N LEU A 195 -10.83 -9.20 -4.41
CA LEU A 195 -11.97 -9.70 -3.63
C LEU A 195 -13.02 -10.38 -4.53
N PHE A 196 -13.36 -9.76 -5.67
CA PHE A 196 -14.25 -10.40 -6.64
C PHE A 196 -13.65 -11.69 -7.23
N GLY A 197 -12.33 -11.71 -7.48
CA GLY A 197 -11.61 -12.89 -7.94
C GLY A 197 -11.64 -14.04 -6.93
N LEU A 198 -11.37 -13.74 -5.66
CA LEU A 198 -11.46 -14.70 -4.54
C LEU A 198 -12.87 -15.25 -4.37
N TYR A 199 -13.89 -14.37 -4.43
CA TYR A 199 -15.29 -14.81 -4.37
C TYR A 199 -15.62 -15.78 -5.52
N ILE A 200 -15.21 -15.47 -6.75
CA ILE A 200 -15.40 -16.32 -7.94
C ILE A 200 -14.69 -17.68 -7.77
N TRP A 201 -13.49 -17.69 -7.19
CA TRP A 201 -12.73 -18.92 -6.92
C TRP A 201 -13.39 -19.77 -5.83
N TRP A 202 -13.82 -19.15 -4.75
CA TRP A 202 -14.49 -19.82 -3.63
C TRP A 202 -15.84 -20.42 -4.03
N ASP A 203 -16.68 -19.64 -4.72
CA ASP A 203 -17.98 -20.08 -5.23
C ASP A 203 -17.84 -21.27 -6.19
N GLN A 204 -16.85 -21.24 -7.08
CA GLN A 204 -16.54 -22.37 -7.96
C GLN A 204 -16.10 -23.61 -7.16
N ARG A 205 -15.24 -23.46 -6.15
CA ARG A 205 -14.83 -24.61 -5.30
C ARG A 205 -16.01 -25.20 -4.53
N ARG A 206 -16.90 -24.37 -3.99
CA ARG A 206 -18.12 -24.81 -3.29
C ARG A 206 -19.03 -25.63 -4.21
N GLN A 207 -19.27 -25.14 -5.42
CA GLN A 207 -20.08 -25.85 -6.42
C GLN A 207 -19.41 -27.13 -6.91
N SER A 208 -18.08 -27.13 -7.07
CA SER A 208 -17.32 -28.32 -7.45
C SER A 208 -17.44 -29.42 -6.39
N ARG A 209 -17.31 -29.10 -5.09
CA ARG A 209 -17.51 -30.04 -3.98
C ARG A 209 -18.94 -30.57 -3.90
N ALA A 210 -19.94 -29.71 -4.11
CA ALA A 210 -21.34 -30.13 -4.23
C ALA A 210 -21.58 -31.02 -5.47
N SER A 211 -20.78 -30.83 -6.53
CA SER A 211 -20.82 -31.63 -7.76
C SER A 211 -19.95 -32.87 -7.76
N VAL A 212 -19.09 -33.12 -6.75
CA VAL A 212 -18.37 -34.41 -6.62
C VAL A 212 -19.37 -35.55 -6.42
N PHE A 213 -20.50 -35.30 -5.77
CA PHE A 213 -21.65 -36.22 -5.73
C PHE A 213 -22.44 -36.31 -7.07
N ARG A 214 -22.10 -35.52 -8.10
CA ARG A 214 -22.77 -35.49 -9.41
C ARG A 214 -21.84 -35.58 -10.63
N ARG A 215 -20.53 -35.73 -10.46
CA ARG A 215 -19.56 -35.81 -11.57
C ARG A 215 -18.65 -37.02 -11.40
N SER A 216 -19.23 -38.18 -11.67
CA SER A 216 -18.54 -39.21 -12.45
C SER A 216 -18.56 -38.75 -13.91
N SER A 217 -17.41 -38.82 -14.59
CA SER A 217 -17.18 -38.54 -16.01
C SER A 217 -17.13 -37.05 -16.45
N VAL A 218 -16.15 -36.77 -17.32
CA VAL A 218 -15.89 -35.49 -18.03
C VAL A 218 -15.18 -34.40 -17.20
N ASP A 219 -13.84 -34.42 -17.17
CA ASP A 219 -12.96 -33.30 -17.60
C ASP A 219 -11.45 -33.58 -17.32
N ARG A 220 -10.97 -34.82 -17.48
CA ARG A 220 -9.55 -35.21 -17.24
C ARG A 220 -8.66 -35.12 -18.49
N THR A 221 -9.11 -34.44 -19.55
CA THR A 221 -8.38 -34.33 -20.83
C THR A 221 -8.18 -32.87 -21.27
N ALA A 222 -7.90 -31.96 -20.33
CA ALA A 222 -7.48 -30.62 -20.68
C ALA A 222 -6.08 -30.65 -21.32
N ARG A 223 -6.03 -30.57 -22.66
CA ARG A 223 -4.82 -30.40 -23.47
C ARG A 223 -4.04 -29.16 -23.00
N ARG A 224 -2.69 -29.23 -23.01
CA ARG A 224 -1.79 -28.10 -22.74
C ARG A 224 -2.15 -26.92 -23.65
N GLY A 225 -2.25 -25.70 -23.11
CA GLY A 225 -2.55 -24.47 -23.84
C GLY A 225 -4.03 -24.10 -23.98
N THR A 226 -4.95 -24.88 -23.41
CA THR A 226 -6.40 -24.61 -23.45
C THR A 226 -6.80 -23.44 -22.54
N ARG A 227 -7.93 -22.80 -22.85
CA ARG A 227 -8.47 -21.69 -22.03
C ARG A 227 -8.78 -22.12 -20.59
N SER A 228 -9.17 -23.37 -20.37
CA SER A 228 -9.42 -23.94 -19.04
C SER A 228 -8.14 -24.01 -18.20
N GLU A 229 -7.01 -24.41 -18.79
CA GLU A 229 -5.70 -24.42 -18.11
C GLU A 229 -5.25 -23.00 -17.73
N VAL A 230 -5.32 -22.04 -18.66
CA VAL A 230 -4.95 -20.63 -18.38
C VAL A 230 -5.82 -20.07 -17.24
N ARG A 231 -7.11 -20.39 -17.25
CA ARG A 231 -8.06 -20.01 -16.19
C ARG A 231 -7.72 -20.65 -14.85
N ALA A 232 -7.36 -21.92 -14.83
CA ALA A 232 -6.96 -22.61 -13.60
C ALA A 232 -5.69 -21.99 -13.00
N LYS A 233 -4.66 -21.74 -13.83
CA LYS A 233 -3.43 -21.07 -13.39
C LYS A 233 -3.67 -19.65 -12.88
N HIS A 234 -4.49 -18.86 -13.58
CA HIS A 234 -4.89 -17.52 -13.14
C HIS A 234 -5.60 -17.57 -11.77
N ALA A 235 -6.55 -18.49 -11.61
CA ALA A 235 -7.32 -18.61 -10.37
C ALA A 235 -6.48 -19.11 -9.18
N VAL A 236 -5.57 -20.06 -9.40
CA VAL A 236 -4.68 -20.57 -8.33
C VAL A 236 -3.67 -19.50 -7.92
N LEU A 237 -2.99 -18.88 -8.90
CA LEU A 237 -2.00 -17.84 -8.61
C LEU A 237 -2.65 -16.63 -7.93
N GLY A 238 -3.83 -16.21 -8.41
CA GLY A 238 -4.58 -15.12 -7.78
C GLY A 238 -5.02 -15.42 -6.36
N ALA A 239 -5.41 -16.65 -6.05
CA ALA A 239 -5.77 -17.04 -4.68
C ALA A 239 -4.57 -17.02 -3.72
N TRP A 240 -3.40 -17.51 -4.18
CA TRP A 240 -2.17 -17.49 -3.36
C TRP A 240 -1.63 -16.07 -3.15
N ALA A 241 -1.65 -15.24 -4.19
CA ALA A 241 -1.12 -13.87 -4.12
C ALA A 241 -2.11 -12.86 -3.50
N ALA A 242 -3.34 -13.26 -3.20
CA ALA A 242 -4.39 -12.34 -2.77
C ALA A 242 -4.06 -11.58 -1.48
N ILE A 243 -3.46 -12.24 -0.48
CA ILE A 243 -3.05 -11.58 0.76
C ILE A 243 -2.03 -10.48 0.45
N GLY A 244 -1.06 -10.76 -0.42
CA GLY A 244 -0.09 -9.76 -0.89
C GLY A 244 -0.78 -8.59 -1.60
N PHE A 245 -1.73 -8.85 -2.50
CA PHE A 245 -2.47 -7.80 -3.20
C PHE A 245 -3.30 -6.92 -2.27
N LEU A 246 -3.95 -7.52 -1.27
CA LEU A 246 -4.73 -6.78 -0.28
C LEU A 246 -3.82 -5.93 0.61
N GLY A 247 -2.70 -6.49 1.07
CA GLY A 247 -1.69 -5.75 1.85
C GLY A 247 -1.11 -4.57 1.08
N LEU A 248 -0.72 -4.78 -0.19
CA LEU A 248 -0.18 -3.73 -1.07
C LEU A 248 -1.22 -2.66 -1.38
N SER A 249 -2.48 -3.05 -1.60
CA SER A 249 -3.57 -2.08 -1.85
C SER A 249 -3.84 -1.23 -0.61
N ALA A 250 -3.91 -1.85 0.57
CA ALA A 250 -4.14 -1.13 1.83
C ALA A 250 -3.01 -0.15 2.17
N THR A 251 -1.76 -0.58 1.99
CA THR A 251 -0.58 0.27 2.26
C THR A 251 -0.39 1.32 1.17
N GLY A 252 -0.45 0.98 -0.11
CA GLY A 252 -0.22 1.95 -1.20
C GLY A 252 -1.24 3.10 -1.24
N LEU A 253 -2.47 2.89 -0.78
CA LEU A 253 -3.50 3.93 -0.74
C LEU A 253 -3.21 5.03 0.29
N THR A 254 -2.42 4.78 1.33
CA THR A 254 -2.19 5.77 2.40
C THR A 254 -1.36 6.98 1.94
N TRP A 255 -0.61 6.88 0.83
CA TRP A 255 0.17 7.99 0.23
C TRP A 255 -0.39 8.50 -1.09
N SER A 256 -1.61 8.11 -1.44
CA SER A 256 -2.28 8.58 -2.65
C SER A 256 -2.84 9.99 -2.47
N THR A 257 -3.20 10.67 -3.58
CA THR A 257 -3.61 12.08 -3.55
C THR A 257 -4.88 12.28 -2.74
N TYR A 258 -5.96 11.59 -3.09
CA TYR A 258 -7.26 11.82 -2.45
C TYR A 258 -7.53 10.79 -1.36
N ALA A 259 -7.39 9.50 -1.67
CA ALA A 259 -7.58 8.47 -0.66
C ALA A 259 -6.54 8.58 0.47
N GLY A 260 -5.30 8.94 0.17
CA GLY A 260 -4.25 9.16 1.18
C GLY A 260 -4.51 10.38 2.05
N ALA A 261 -5.01 11.48 1.47
CA ALA A 261 -5.46 12.65 2.25
C ALA A 261 -6.59 12.28 3.21
N ASN A 262 -7.64 11.60 2.73
CA ASN A 262 -8.75 11.14 3.58
C ASN A 262 -8.28 10.21 4.71
N ILE A 263 -7.33 9.31 4.42
CA ILE A 263 -6.73 8.42 5.42
C ILE A 263 -5.92 9.23 6.44
N SER A 264 -5.20 10.26 6.00
CA SER A 264 -4.41 11.12 6.88
C SER A 264 -5.30 11.94 7.80
N ASP A 265 -6.37 12.53 7.28
CA ASP A 265 -7.36 13.27 8.07
C ASP A 265 -8.04 12.38 9.11
N LEU A 266 -8.42 11.16 8.71
CA LEU A 266 -8.99 10.18 9.64
C LEU A 266 -7.99 9.80 10.74
N ARG A 267 -6.71 9.59 10.39
CA ARG A 267 -5.66 9.29 11.38
C ARG A 267 -5.43 10.44 12.33
N ALA A 268 -5.46 11.68 11.85
CA ALA A 268 -5.34 12.86 12.69
C ALA A 268 -6.53 12.99 13.66
N ALA A 269 -7.76 12.85 13.16
CA ALA A 269 -8.97 12.92 13.98
C ALA A 269 -9.05 11.85 15.07
N MET A 270 -8.40 10.70 14.85
CA MET A 270 -8.38 9.57 15.80
C MET A 270 -7.11 9.53 16.67
N SER A 271 -6.23 10.53 16.57
CA SER A 271 -4.91 10.55 17.26
C SER A 271 -4.05 9.30 16.96
N TRP A 272 -4.08 8.85 15.71
CA TRP A 272 -3.31 7.71 15.19
C TRP A 272 -2.02 8.12 14.46
N THR A 273 -1.57 9.34 14.69
CA THR A 273 -0.34 9.90 14.13
C THR A 273 0.89 9.41 14.90
N THR A 274 2.06 9.53 14.28
CA THR A 274 3.33 9.32 14.96
C THR A 274 3.52 10.47 15.97
N PRO A 275 3.87 10.18 17.23
CA PRO A 275 4.19 11.23 18.20
C PRO A 275 5.40 12.06 17.71
N THR A 276 5.43 13.33 18.07
CA THR A 276 6.55 14.25 17.82
C THR A 276 7.14 14.68 19.16
N MET A 277 8.45 14.91 19.21
CA MET A 277 9.14 15.44 20.40
C MET A 277 8.96 16.96 20.47
N ASP A 278 8.93 17.52 21.68
CA ASP A 278 8.96 18.96 21.91
C ASP A 278 10.43 19.41 21.88
N ALA A 279 10.86 19.99 20.75
CA ALA A 279 12.27 20.33 20.50
C ALA A 279 12.78 21.57 21.27
N SER A 280 12.06 22.05 22.28
CA SER A 280 12.58 23.10 23.16
C SER A 280 13.73 22.53 23.98
N ALA A 281 14.96 23.01 23.78
CA ALA A 281 16.05 22.70 24.71
C ALA A 281 15.65 23.34 26.04
N GLY A 282 15.33 22.50 27.02
CA GLY A 282 14.82 22.97 28.29
C GLY A 282 15.86 23.86 28.97
N ASP A 283 15.55 25.14 29.14
CA ASP A 283 16.04 25.88 30.29
C ASP A 283 15.50 25.14 31.51
N GLY A 284 16.35 24.29 32.09
CA GLY A 284 15.98 23.52 33.27
C GLY A 284 15.62 24.48 34.39
N GLU A 285 14.36 24.53 34.77
CA GLU A 285 13.96 24.94 36.12
C GLU A 285 12.55 24.46 36.43
N HIS A 286 12.44 23.81 37.58
CA HIS A 286 11.22 23.52 38.31
C HIS A 286 10.07 24.48 38.02
N ALA A 287 9.05 24.01 37.28
CA ALA A 287 7.72 24.58 37.33
C ALA A 287 7.10 24.26 38.70
N ALA A 288 7.50 25.04 39.71
CA ALA A 288 6.92 25.02 41.04
C ALA A 288 5.48 25.55 41.01
N HIS A 289 4.56 24.77 41.58
CA HIS A 289 3.36 25.34 42.15
C HIS A 289 3.74 26.20 43.38
N GLY A 290 3.43 27.49 43.29
CA GLY A 290 2.88 28.29 44.40
C GLY A 290 3.81 28.71 45.55
N GLY A 291 4.29 29.95 45.48
CA GLY A 291 4.05 30.97 46.52
C GLY A 291 4.94 31.00 47.77
N GLY A 292 5.68 32.11 47.94
CA GLY A 292 6.14 32.58 49.26
C GLY A 292 7.48 33.31 49.26
N ALA A 293 7.44 34.63 49.40
CA ALA A 293 8.59 35.53 49.50
C ALA A 293 9.42 35.36 50.80
N ALA A 294 10.73 35.64 50.75
CA ALA A 294 11.47 36.46 51.73
C ALA A 294 12.97 36.63 51.36
N HIS A 295 13.51 37.80 51.69
CA HIS A 295 14.87 38.29 51.47
C HIS A 295 15.95 37.60 52.33
N GLY A 296 17.21 37.70 51.89
CA GLY A 296 18.38 37.56 52.77
C GLY A 296 19.67 37.39 51.97
N GLY A 297 20.47 38.46 51.85
CA GLY A 297 21.74 38.41 51.12
C GLY A 297 22.83 37.67 51.88
N HIS A 298 23.76 37.05 51.16
CA HIS A 298 25.13 36.84 51.62
C HIS A 298 26.11 36.87 50.46
N THR A 299 27.21 37.54 50.76
CA THR A 299 28.43 37.78 50.01
C THR A 299 29.23 36.51 49.74
N GLY A 300 29.87 36.48 48.58
CA GLY A 300 31.24 35.97 48.42
C GLY A 300 31.42 34.46 48.40
N HIS A 301 31.44 33.90 47.21
CA HIS A 301 32.44 32.89 46.86
C HIS A 301 32.89 33.10 45.43
N MET A 302 34.11 33.62 45.30
CA MET A 302 34.94 33.44 44.11
C MET A 302 35.14 31.93 43.92
N ALA A 303 34.48 31.37 42.92
CA ALA A 303 34.87 30.11 42.30
C ALA A 303 35.27 30.43 40.86
N THR A 304 36.58 30.45 40.68
CA THR A 304 37.29 30.43 39.42
C THR A 304 36.78 29.29 38.54
N GLY A 305 36.34 29.62 37.35
CA GLY A 305 35.88 28.68 36.35
C GLY A 305 35.26 29.48 35.23
N GLU A 306 36.10 30.04 34.38
CA GLU A 306 35.72 30.35 33.01
C GLU A 306 35.42 28.99 32.38
N ALA A 307 34.19 28.49 32.61
CA ALA A 307 33.65 27.38 31.88
C ALA A 307 33.57 27.89 30.44
N ASP A 308 34.60 27.55 29.67
CA ASP A 308 34.60 27.64 28.23
C ASP A 308 33.33 26.93 27.77
N HIS A 309 32.26 27.69 27.55
CA HIS A 309 30.97 27.18 27.10
C HIS A 309 31.12 26.80 25.62
N ARG A 310 31.97 25.82 25.35
CA ARG A 310 32.03 25.16 24.05
C ARG A 310 30.71 24.43 23.90
N GLU A 311 30.01 24.71 22.81
CA GLU A 311 28.90 23.88 22.39
C GLU A 311 29.38 22.43 22.25
N ALA A 312 28.49 21.48 22.51
CA ALA A 312 28.80 20.07 22.38
C ALA A 312 29.19 19.77 20.93
N THR A 313 30.23 18.95 20.75
CA THR A 313 30.62 18.51 19.41
C THR A 313 29.58 17.55 18.83
N ILE A 314 29.55 17.36 17.51
CA ILE A 314 28.62 16.40 16.89
C ILE A 314 28.92 14.97 17.37
N ASP A 315 30.19 14.67 17.68
CA ASP A 315 30.59 13.42 18.32
C ASP A 315 29.99 13.29 19.74
N ASP A 316 29.94 14.37 20.53
CA ASP A 316 29.27 14.37 21.85
C ASP A 316 27.75 14.15 21.71
N ILE A 317 27.11 14.80 20.73
CA ILE A 317 25.68 14.57 20.43
C ILE A 317 25.43 13.11 20.02
N HIS A 318 26.28 12.53 19.16
CA HIS A 318 26.17 11.13 18.76
C HIS A 318 26.34 10.20 19.96
N ALA A 319 27.35 10.43 20.79
CA ALA A 319 27.62 9.66 22.00
C ALA A 319 26.46 9.75 22.99
N GLY A 320 25.89 10.95 23.19
CA GLY A 320 24.69 11.18 23.98
C GLY A 320 23.52 10.33 23.50
N ALA A 321 23.25 10.34 22.19
CA ALA A 321 22.16 9.56 21.59
C ALA A 321 22.35 8.04 21.76
N VAL A 322 23.57 7.54 21.55
CA VAL A 322 23.91 6.13 21.77
C VAL A 322 23.80 5.76 23.25
N SER A 323 24.27 6.61 24.16
CA SER A 323 24.17 6.40 25.61
C SER A 323 22.72 6.36 26.10
N ALA A 324 21.83 7.09 25.42
CA ALA A 324 20.40 7.04 25.65
C ALA A 324 19.79 5.68 25.29
N GLY A 325 20.47 4.89 24.46
CA GLY A 325 20.02 3.60 23.94
C GLY A 325 19.40 3.67 22.53
N LEU A 326 19.70 4.71 21.73
CA LEU A 326 19.50 4.63 20.27
C LEU A 326 20.58 3.72 19.66
N ALA A 327 20.24 3.05 18.57
CA ALA A 327 21.17 2.18 17.86
C ALA A 327 21.42 2.64 16.41
N ASP A 328 22.68 2.61 16.01
CA ASP A 328 23.13 3.08 14.71
C ASP A 328 22.62 2.29 13.49
N PRO A 329 22.50 2.92 12.31
CA PRO A 329 22.79 4.33 12.05
C PRO A 329 21.72 5.27 12.59
N ILE A 330 22.16 6.37 13.19
CA ILE A 330 21.34 7.47 13.69
C ILE A 330 21.47 8.66 12.73
N GLN A 331 20.38 9.34 12.43
CA GLN A 331 20.39 10.63 11.75
C GLN A 331 20.34 11.74 12.79
N LEU A 332 21.37 12.59 12.79
CA LEU A 332 21.54 13.73 13.68
C LEU A 332 21.19 15.00 12.90
N ALA A 333 20.14 15.72 13.29
CA ALA A 333 19.80 17.01 12.70
C ALA A 333 20.08 18.14 13.71
N PRO A 334 20.75 19.23 13.28
CA PRO A 334 21.04 20.36 14.14
C PRO A 334 19.76 21.07 14.60
N PRO A 335 19.83 21.88 15.66
CA PRO A 335 18.72 22.73 16.10
C PRO A 335 18.23 23.63 14.95
N ALA A 336 16.90 23.79 14.81
CA ALA A 336 16.36 24.68 13.78
C ALA A 336 16.46 26.16 14.17
N GLY A 337 16.63 26.45 15.45
CA GLY A 337 16.88 27.79 15.97
C GLY A 337 17.62 27.85 17.30
N PRO A 338 17.99 29.05 17.77
CA PRO A 338 18.62 29.24 19.07
C PRO A 338 17.73 28.74 20.21
N GLY A 339 18.28 27.96 21.14
CA GLY A 339 17.53 27.39 22.26
C GLY A 339 16.69 26.16 21.91
N GLU A 340 16.82 25.62 20.70
CA GLU A 340 16.22 24.33 20.32
C GLU A 340 17.23 23.19 20.46
N ALA A 341 16.73 21.97 20.59
CA ALA A 341 17.53 20.77 20.77
C ALA A 341 18.01 20.18 19.43
N TRP A 342 19.16 19.50 19.46
CA TRP A 342 19.52 18.55 18.42
C TRP A 342 18.50 17.42 18.38
N THR A 343 18.21 16.88 17.20
CA THR A 343 17.37 15.68 17.08
C THR A 343 18.19 14.51 16.57
N ALA A 344 18.16 13.40 17.31
CA ALA A 344 18.73 12.13 16.94
C ALA A 344 17.60 11.15 16.64
N THR A 345 17.55 10.60 15.43
CA THR A 345 16.51 9.65 15.03
C THR A 345 17.14 8.40 14.43
N GLU A 346 16.76 7.22 14.91
CA GLU A 346 17.21 5.98 14.29
C GLU A 346 16.72 5.88 12.84
N THR A 347 17.64 5.50 11.95
CA THR A 347 17.30 5.31 10.55
C THR A 347 16.47 4.03 10.33
N ARG A 348 15.76 3.98 9.20
CA ARG A 348 14.96 2.78 8.83
C ARG A 348 15.86 1.60 8.51
N ARG A 349 16.10 0.75 9.49
CA ARG A 349 16.86 -0.50 9.34
C ARG A 349 15.96 -1.70 9.05
N SER A 350 16.52 -2.66 8.32
CA SER A 350 15.93 -3.99 8.18
C SER A 350 16.05 -4.78 9.48
N TYR A 351 15.05 -5.61 9.77
CA TYR A 351 14.99 -6.47 10.97
C TYR A 351 14.95 -5.69 12.30
N ALA A 352 14.65 -4.39 12.26
CA ALA A 352 14.43 -3.55 13.44
C ALA A 352 12.92 -3.38 13.70
N TYR A 353 12.54 -3.28 14.97
CA TYR A 353 11.13 -3.08 15.36
C TYR A 353 10.58 -1.74 14.88
N GLY A 354 11.35 -0.67 14.96
CA GLY A 354 10.94 0.67 14.57
C GLY A 354 11.98 1.68 15.04
N PRO A 355 11.87 2.96 14.65
CA PRO A 355 12.86 3.97 15.01
C PRO A 355 12.49 4.61 16.36
N SER A 356 13.42 4.66 17.29
CA SER A 356 13.35 5.57 18.44
C SER A 356 14.07 6.89 18.10
N SER A 357 13.74 7.93 18.84
CA SER A 357 14.32 9.26 18.67
C SER A 357 14.60 9.92 20.02
N ALA A 358 15.55 10.84 20.04
CA ALA A 358 15.91 11.63 21.21
C ALA A 358 16.18 13.09 20.81
N ALA A 359 15.84 14.02 21.70
CA ALA A 359 16.23 15.41 21.65
C ALA A 359 17.42 15.63 22.61
N LEU A 360 18.46 16.32 22.16
CA LEU A 360 19.70 16.52 22.91
C LEU A 360 20.03 18.01 23.05
N ASP A 361 20.52 18.37 24.24
CA ASP A 361 20.95 19.73 24.54
C ASP A 361 22.16 20.11 23.67
N PRO A 362 22.13 21.23 22.92
CA PRO A 362 23.24 21.61 22.05
C PRO A 362 24.54 21.99 22.77
N ARG A 363 24.47 22.34 24.05
CA ARG A 363 25.62 22.76 24.85
C ARG A 363 26.27 21.61 25.58
N THR A 364 25.50 20.65 26.07
CA THR A 364 26.03 19.53 26.88
C THR A 364 26.01 18.19 26.16
N GLY A 365 25.15 18.01 25.15
CA GLY A 365 24.88 16.71 24.54
C GLY A 365 24.03 15.79 25.41
N ASP A 366 23.48 16.29 26.52
CA ASP A 366 22.59 15.52 27.38
C ASP A 366 21.22 15.33 26.73
N VAL A 367 20.58 14.20 27.03
CA VAL A 367 19.24 13.89 26.51
C VAL A 367 18.20 14.73 27.25
N VAL A 368 17.49 15.58 26.51
CA VAL A 368 16.37 16.39 27.01
C VAL A 368 15.08 15.58 27.00
N GLU A 369 14.82 14.90 25.89
CA GLU A 369 13.62 14.08 25.70
C GLU A 369 13.98 12.81 24.92
N ARG A 370 13.30 11.71 25.24
CA ARG A 370 13.38 10.47 24.46
C ARG A 370 11.98 10.01 24.10
N LEU A 371 11.82 9.62 22.84
CA LEU A 371 10.61 9.05 22.31
C LEU A 371 10.90 7.65 21.78
N ASP A 372 10.39 6.65 22.49
CA ASP A 372 10.58 5.25 22.12
C ASP A 372 9.50 4.74 21.17
N PHE A 373 9.92 3.92 20.19
CA PHE A 373 8.97 3.24 19.31
C PHE A 373 7.98 2.36 20.09
N ALA A 374 8.40 1.82 21.24
CA ALA A 374 7.56 1.02 22.13
C ALA A 374 6.36 1.81 22.66
N ASP A 375 6.44 3.14 22.73
CA ASP A 375 5.37 4.00 23.25
C ASP A 375 4.44 4.52 22.15
N TYR A 376 4.73 4.20 20.89
CA TYR A 376 3.88 4.63 19.79
C TYR A 376 2.49 3.99 19.89
N PRO A 377 1.42 4.74 19.56
CA PRO A 377 0.09 4.16 19.39
C PRO A 377 0.12 2.99 18.41
N LEU A 378 -0.70 1.96 18.65
CA LEU A 378 -0.73 0.76 17.81
C LEU A 378 -0.95 1.10 16.33
N ALA A 379 -1.82 2.07 16.04
CA ALA A 379 -2.08 2.51 14.68
C ALA A 379 -0.84 3.14 14.00
N ALA A 380 -0.01 3.88 14.74
CA ALA A 380 1.25 4.43 14.24
C ALA A 380 2.27 3.31 13.97
N LYS A 381 2.38 2.33 14.86
CA LYS A 381 3.24 1.14 14.67
C LYS A 381 2.83 0.33 13.43
N LEU A 382 1.54 0.03 13.30
CA LEU A 382 1.00 -0.69 12.15
C LEU A 382 1.21 0.08 10.84
N SER A 383 1.09 1.41 10.89
CA SER A 383 1.40 2.27 9.75
C SER A 383 2.87 2.15 9.38
N ASP A 384 3.81 2.37 10.31
CA ASP A 384 5.26 2.27 10.07
C ASP A 384 5.66 0.89 9.51
N TRP A 385 5.20 -0.20 10.13
CA TRP A 385 5.43 -1.56 9.63
C TRP A 385 4.85 -1.77 8.24
N GLY A 386 3.66 -1.24 7.98
CA GLY A 386 3.05 -1.25 6.65
C GLY A 386 3.91 -0.55 5.60
N ILE A 387 4.46 0.64 5.92
CA ILE A 387 5.36 1.40 5.04
C ILE A 387 6.61 0.56 4.76
N ARG A 388 7.29 0.08 5.81
CA ARG A 388 8.53 -0.69 5.68
C ARG A 388 8.30 -1.98 4.92
N ALA A 389 7.17 -2.65 5.13
CA ALA A 389 6.77 -3.84 4.40
C ALA A 389 6.56 -3.52 2.92
N HIS A 390 5.81 -2.46 2.59
CA HIS A 390 5.54 -2.05 1.20
C HIS A 390 6.80 -1.60 0.45
N MET A 391 7.70 -0.89 1.15
CA MET A 391 8.92 -0.31 0.58
C MET A 391 10.10 -1.29 0.50
N GLY A 392 9.95 -2.53 0.98
CA GLY A 392 11.00 -3.54 0.89
C GLY A 392 12.04 -3.52 2.04
N PHE A 393 11.82 -2.73 3.09
CA PHE A 393 12.80 -2.56 4.17
C PHE A 393 12.62 -3.51 5.35
N LEU A 394 11.39 -3.88 5.70
CA LEU A 394 11.07 -4.52 6.99
C LEU A 394 11.93 -5.76 7.30
N PHE A 395 12.06 -6.68 6.33
CA PHE A 395 12.88 -7.90 6.45
C PHE A 395 13.99 -7.94 5.39
N GLY A 396 14.52 -6.78 5.01
CA GLY A 396 15.61 -6.65 4.03
C GLY A 396 15.33 -7.41 2.73
N LEU A 397 16.33 -8.14 2.25
CA LEU A 397 16.26 -8.87 0.97
C LEU A 397 15.07 -9.84 0.91
N ALA A 398 14.71 -10.50 2.02
CA ALA A 398 13.57 -11.41 2.04
C ALA A 398 12.25 -10.69 1.72
N ASN A 399 12.07 -9.47 2.26
CA ASN A 399 10.91 -8.65 1.96
C ASN A 399 10.91 -8.19 0.49
N GLN A 400 12.06 -7.75 -0.02
CA GLN A 400 12.20 -7.32 -1.42
C GLN A 400 11.87 -8.45 -2.41
N LEU A 401 12.37 -9.67 -2.16
CA LEU A 401 12.08 -10.84 -2.98
C LEU A 401 10.60 -11.23 -2.90
N LEU A 402 9.97 -11.14 -1.72
CA LEU A 402 8.54 -11.39 -1.57
C LEU A 402 7.71 -10.38 -2.37
N LEU A 403 8.01 -9.09 -2.26
CA LEU A 403 7.36 -8.03 -3.03
C LEU A 403 7.53 -8.24 -4.54
N ALA A 404 8.76 -8.55 -4.99
CA ALA A 404 9.05 -8.85 -6.38
C ALA A 404 8.26 -10.09 -6.87
N ALA A 405 8.13 -11.13 -6.04
CA ALA A 405 7.32 -12.30 -6.36
C ALA A 405 5.82 -11.97 -6.46
N VAL A 406 5.29 -11.14 -5.56
CA VAL A 406 3.88 -10.68 -5.60
C VAL A 406 3.64 -9.81 -6.83
N ALA A 407 4.53 -8.87 -7.13
CA ALA A 407 4.46 -8.03 -8.33
C ALA A 407 4.53 -8.88 -9.61
N GLY A 408 5.48 -9.82 -9.69
CA GLY A 408 5.57 -10.78 -10.79
C GLY A 408 4.33 -11.66 -10.93
N ALA A 409 3.72 -12.08 -9.82
CA ALA A 409 2.45 -12.80 -9.84
C ALA A 409 1.32 -11.95 -10.43
N LEU A 410 1.25 -10.65 -10.09
CA LEU A 410 0.28 -9.72 -10.66
C LEU A 410 0.47 -9.56 -12.18
N VAL A 411 1.71 -9.36 -12.65
CA VAL A 411 2.05 -9.32 -14.08
C VAL A 411 1.54 -10.58 -14.79
N LEU A 412 1.86 -11.76 -14.26
CA LEU A 412 1.43 -13.03 -14.84
C LEU A 412 -0.10 -13.21 -14.83
N ILE A 413 -0.78 -12.76 -13.78
CA ILE A 413 -2.25 -12.82 -13.66
C ILE A 413 -2.90 -11.93 -14.72
N VAL A 414 -2.41 -10.70 -14.91
CA VAL A 414 -2.91 -9.76 -15.91
C VAL A 414 -2.69 -10.32 -17.31
N ILE A 415 -1.47 -10.77 -17.65
CA ILE A 415 -1.16 -11.38 -18.95
C ILE A 415 -2.08 -12.57 -19.22
N ARG A 416 -2.30 -13.45 -18.22
CA ARG A 416 -3.22 -14.58 -18.35
C ARG A 416 -4.68 -14.14 -18.49
N GLY A 417 -5.08 -13.04 -17.83
CA GLY A 417 -6.39 -12.39 -17.99
C GLY A 417 -6.63 -12.00 -19.44
N TYR A 418 -5.68 -11.28 -20.05
CA TYR A 418 -5.71 -10.91 -21.46
C TYR A 418 -5.63 -12.11 -22.40
N ALA A 419 -4.81 -13.12 -22.09
CA ALA A 419 -4.76 -14.35 -22.88
C ALA A 419 -6.10 -15.10 -22.86
N MET A 420 -6.80 -15.14 -21.73
CA MET A 420 -8.15 -15.70 -21.63
C MET A 420 -9.16 -14.89 -22.45
N TRP A 421 -9.05 -13.57 -22.43
CA TRP A 421 -9.89 -12.68 -23.24
C TRP A 421 -9.64 -12.86 -24.73
N TRP A 422 -8.38 -12.89 -25.16
CA TRP A 422 -8.00 -13.14 -26.56
C TRP A 422 -8.47 -14.50 -27.07
N LYS A 423 -8.44 -15.53 -26.22
CA LYS A 423 -8.99 -16.87 -26.50
C LYS A 423 -10.53 -16.94 -26.47
N ARG A 424 -11.24 -15.86 -26.09
CA ARG A 424 -12.71 -15.74 -26.24
C ARG A 424 -13.11 -15.16 -27.60
N ARG A 425 -12.15 -14.81 -28.47
CA ARG A 425 -12.47 -14.27 -29.78
C ARG A 425 -13.36 -15.24 -30.56
N PRO A 426 -14.43 -14.75 -31.20
CA PRO A 426 -15.25 -15.58 -32.07
C PRO A 426 -14.40 -16.04 -33.26
N THR A 427 -14.25 -17.35 -33.42
CA THR A 427 -13.57 -17.97 -34.57
C THR A 427 -14.51 -18.20 -35.75
N ARG A 428 -15.76 -17.76 -35.65
CA ARG A 428 -16.78 -17.76 -36.71
C ARG A 428 -17.13 -16.31 -37.05
N GLU A 429 -17.23 -16.01 -38.35
CA GLU A 429 -17.60 -14.68 -38.83
C GLU A 429 -18.95 -14.22 -38.23
N GLY A 430 -19.03 -12.94 -37.85
CA GLY A 430 -20.25 -12.30 -37.33
C GLY A 430 -20.62 -12.58 -35.88
N ALA A 431 -19.93 -13.49 -35.17
CA ALA A 431 -20.15 -13.65 -33.73
C ALA A 431 -19.45 -12.53 -32.95
N LEU A 432 -20.08 -12.00 -31.89
CA LEU A 432 -19.42 -11.14 -30.91
C LEU A 432 -18.85 -12.00 -29.77
N PRO A 433 -17.72 -11.63 -29.15
CA PRO A 433 -17.19 -12.36 -28.00
C PRO A 433 -18.25 -12.46 -26.90
N ALA A 434 -18.39 -13.65 -26.31
CA ALA A 434 -19.34 -13.91 -25.22
C ALA A 434 -18.94 -13.10 -23.96
N MET A 435 -19.44 -11.86 -23.89
CA MET A 435 -19.34 -11.00 -22.73
C MET A 435 -20.31 -11.46 -21.63
N PRO A 436 -20.02 -11.19 -20.35
CA PRO A 436 -21.00 -11.37 -19.29
C PRO A 436 -22.33 -10.67 -19.66
N ARG A 437 -23.47 -11.22 -19.24
CA ARG A 437 -24.78 -10.60 -19.53
C ARG A 437 -24.98 -9.33 -18.69
N PRO A 438 -25.44 -8.20 -19.27
CA PRO A 438 -25.73 -6.97 -18.53
C PRO A 438 -26.99 -7.11 -17.68
N GLY A 439 -27.17 -6.18 -16.74
CA GLY A 439 -28.38 -6.13 -15.89
C GLY A 439 -28.35 -7.08 -14.68
N ALA A 440 -27.17 -7.61 -14.32
CA ALA A 440 -27.03 -8.39 -13.09
C ALA A 440 -27.38 -7.56 -11.85
N LEU A 441 -27.01 -6.27 -11.85
CA LEU A 441 -27.32 -5.31 -10.79
C LEU A 441 -28.83 -5.03 -10.70
N LEU A 442 -29.52 -4.81 -11.82
CA LEU A 442 -30.99 -4.66 -11.85
C LEU A 442 -31.72 -5.91 -11.32
N ARG A 443 -31.25 -7.10 -11.70
CA ARG A 443 -31.82 -8.36 -11.21
C ARG A 443 -31.59 -8.54 -9.71
N LEU A 444 -30.42 -8.14 -9.21
CA LEU A 444 -30.11 -8.17 -7.79
C LEU A 444 -30.96 -7.15 -7.01
N ALA A 445 -31.15 -5.94 -7.56
CA ALA A 445 -31.97 -4.89 -6.96
C ALA A 445 -33.43 -5.31 -6.85
N LYS A 446 -33.97 -5.95 -7.89
CA LYS A 446 -35.32 -6.51 -7.87
C LYS A 446 -35.46 -7.68 -6.89
N ALA A 447 -34.42 -8.51 -6.76
CA ALA A 447 -34.46 -9.69 -5.89
C ALA A 447 -34.19 -9.38 -4.40
N ARG A 448 -33.41 -8.34 -4.12
CA ARG A 448 -32.93 -7.97 -2.77
C ARG A 448 -32.77 -6.44 -2.65
N PRO A 449 -33.88 -5.66 -2.61
CA PRO A 449 -33.84 -4.20 -2.66
C PRO A 449 -33.06 -3.60 -1.49
N VAL A 450 -33.26 -4.11 -0.26
CA VAL A 450 -32.53 -3.64 0.94
C VAL A 450 -31.02 -3.84 0.78
N MET A 451 -30.58 -5.02 0.33
CA MET A 451 -29.16 -5.32 0.13
C MET A 451 -28.54 -4.44 -0.96
N THR A 452 -29.28 -4.12 -2.02
CA THR A 452 -28.79 -3.21 -3.06
C THR A 452 -28.78 -1.75 -2.62
N THR A 453 -29.72 -1.32 -1.79
CA THR A 453 -29.69 0.03 -1.21
C THR A 453 -28.50 0.17 -0.25
N VAL A 454 -28.26 -0.82 0.62
CA VAL A 454 -27.07 -0.85 1.48
C VAL A 454 -25.78 -0.86 0.67
N ALA A 455 -25.72 -1.67 -0.41
CA ALA A 455 -24.57 -1.66 -1.31
C ALA A 455 -24.39 -0.32 -2.02
N ALA A 456 -25.46 0.36 -2.42
CA ALA A 456 -25.40 1.68 -3.04
C ALA A 456 -24.91 2.75 -2.06
N ILE A 457 -25.37 2.71 -0.80
CA ILE A 457 -24.87 3.58 0.28
C ILE A 457 -23.38 3.30 0.53
N GLY A 458 -22.99 2.02 0.58
CA GLY A 458 -21.59 1.62 0.73
C GLY A 458 -20.72 2.12 -0.43
N VAL A 459 -21.21 2.05 -1.67
CA VAL A 459 -20.52 2.63 -2.84
C VAL A 459 -20.44 4.15 -2.73
N ALA A 460 -21.50 4.83 -2.27
CA ALA A 460 -21.45 6.28 -2.06
C ALA A 460 -20.40 6.67 -1.00
N GLY A 461 -20.33 5.93 0.11
CA GLY A 461 -19.27 6.10 1.11
C GLY A 461 -17.87 5.82 0.53
N LEU A 462 -17.75 4.82 -0.34
CA LEU A 462 -16.51 4.53 -1.07
C LEU A 462 -16.14 5.65 -2.04
N CYS A 463 -17.11 6.35 -2.65
CA CYS A 463 -16.85 7.51 -3.50
C CYS A 463 -16.30 8.71 -2.71
N VAL A 464 -16.72 8.87 -1.46
CA VAL A 464 -16.17 9.92 -0.59
C VAL A 464 -14.77 9.52 -0.13
N ALA A 465 -14.61 8.29 0.38
CA ALA A 465 -13.33 7.82 0.94
C ALA A 465 -12.25 7.58 -0.13
N PHE A 466 -12.63 7.12 -1.32
CA PHE A 466 -11.74 6.78 -2.44
C PHE A 466 -12.30 7.34 -3.75
N PRO A 467 -12.15 8.66 -4.02
CA PRO A 467 -12.81 9.33 -5.14
C PRO A 467 -12.56 8.70 -6.52
N LEU A 468 -11.33 8.32 -6.84
CA LEU A 468 -11.02 7.72 -8.14
C LEU A 468 -11.66 6.34 -8.33
N LEU A 469 -11.73 5.53 -7.27
CA LEU A 469 -12.45 4.27 -7.29
C LEU A 469 -13.95 4.51 -7.44
N GLY A 470 -14.50 5.45 -6.67
CA GLY A 470 -15.91 5.79 -6.69
C GLY A 470 -16.41 6.27 -8.04
N ILE A 471 -15.73 7.27 -8.62
CA ILE A 471 -16.09 7.85 -9.92
C ILE A 471 -16.01 6.79 -11.02
N SER A 472 -14.93 6.00 -11.06
CA SER A 472 -14.76 4.97 -12.08
C SER A 472 -15.74 3.80 -11.92
N LEU A 473 -16.07 3.41 -10.67
CA LEU A 473 -17.09 2.41 -10.38
C LEU A 473 -18.50 2.92 -10.74
N ALA A 474 -18.81 4.18 -10.45
CA ALA A 474 -20.07 4.82 -10.82
C ALA A 474 -20.25 4.85 -12.35
N ALA A 475 -19.20 5.26 -13.08
CA ALA A 475 -19.20 5.23 -14.54
C ALA A 475 -19.44 3.81 -15.09
N PHE A 476 -18.81 2.80 -14.50
CA PHE A 476 -19.03 1.39 -14.84
C PHE A 476 -20.49 0.95 -14.62
N VAL A 477 -21.07 1.30 -13.46
CA VAL A 477 -22.47 0.95 -13.13
C VAL A 477 -23.44 1.64 -14.07
N LEU A 478 -23.27 2.94 -14.34
CA LEU A 478 -24.12 3.70 -15.26
C LEU A 478 -24.10 3.10 -16.67
N LEU A 479 -22.91 2.78 -17.18
CA LEU A 479 -22.76 2.15 -18.48
C LEU A 479 -23.40 0.76 -18.52
N ASP A 480 -23.26 -0.04 -17.45
CA ASP A 480 -23.88 -1.35 -17.37
C ASP A 480 -25.41 -1.30 -17.41
N VAL A 481 -25.99 -0.38 -16.63
CA VAL A 481 -27.43 -0.16 -16.57
C VAL A 481 -27.94 0.36 -17.91
N ALA A 482 -27.28 1.35 -18.52
CA ALA A 482 -27.66 1.87 -19.83
C ALA A 482 -27.67 0.77 -20.92
N ILE A 483 -26.62 -0.07 -20.98
CA ILE A 483 -26.56 -1.20 -21.92
C ILE A 483 -27.69 -2.21 -21.65
N ALA A 484 -28.01 -2.47 -20.38
CA ALA A 484 -29.10 -3.38 -20.02
C ALA A 484 -30.46 -2.84 -20.49
N LEU A 485 -30.73 -1.55 -20.28
CA LEU A 485 -31.97 -0.88 -20.68
C LEU A 485 -32.12 -0.84 -22.20
N VAL A 486 -31.07 -0.45 -22.94
CA VAL A 486 -31.10 -0.43 -24.41
C VAL A 486 -31.36 -1.83 -24.98
N ARG A 487 -30.76 -2.88 -24.40
CA ARG A 487 -31.00 -4.26 -24.84
C ARG A 487 -32.40 -4.75 -24.51
N LYS A 488 -32.99 -4.29 -23.40
CA LYS A 488 -34.38 -4.57 -23.04
C LYS A 488 -35.32 -3.91 -24.05
N ALA A 489 -35.17 -2.62 -24.31
CA ALA A 489 -35.96 -1.87 -25.28
C ALA A 489 -35.89 -2.48 -26.69
N ARG A 490 -34.70 -2.89 -27.15
CA ARG A 490 -34.54 -3.57 -28.46
C ARG A 490 -35.19 -4.95 -28.54
N ARG A 491 -35.37 -5.64 -27.41
CA ARG A 491 -36.10 -6.93 -27.37
C ARG A 491 -37.59 -6.69 -27.42
N GLU A 492 -38.07 -5.71 -26.65
CA GLU A 492 -39.48 -5.32 -26.63
C GLU A 492 -39.93 -4.76 -27.98
N ALA A 493 -39.07 -4.06 -28.72
CA ALA A 493 -39.36 -3.58 -30.07
C ALA A 493 -39.27 -4.65 -31.18
N ARG A 494 -38.85 -5.89 -30.85
CA ARG A 494 -38.77 -7.02 -31.80
C ARG A 494 -39.86 -8.07 -31.57
N VAL A 495 -40.61 -7.92 -30.48
CA VAL A 495 -41.84 -8.67 -30.16
C VAL A 495 -43.01 -7.81 -30.60
#